data_AF-A0A7J7HS75-F1
#
_entry.id   AF-A0A7J7HS75-F1
#
_cell.length_a   1.000
_cell.length_b   1.000
_cell.length_c   1.000
_cell.angle_alpha   90.00
_cell.angle_beta   90.00
_cell.angle_gamma   90.00
#
_symmetry.space_group_name_H-M   'P 1'
#
loop_
_entity.id
_entity.type
_entity.pdbx_description
1 polymer ?
#
loop_
_entity_poly.entity_id
_entity_poly.type
_entity_poly.pdbx_seq_one_letter_code
_entity_poly.pdbx_strand_id
1 'polypeptide(L)'
;MEKVVASPRQIQPPTYGNLITILSIDGGGIRGIIPATILTYLESQLQELDGEDARLADFFDVIAGTSTGGLITAMLTAPNENNRPLFAAKDIKNFYLEHSPKIFPQER
;
A
#
# COMPACT_ATOMS: atom_id res chain seq x y z
N MET A 1 9.94 -35.82 -20.82
CA MET A 1 8.95 -34.89 -20.24
C MET A 1 9.35 -34.74 -18.77
N GLU A 2 10.25 -33.79 -18.48
CA GLU A 2 10.67 -33.52 -17.10
C GLU A 2 9.53 -32.83 -16.37
N LYS A 3 9.14 -33.37 -15.22
CA LYS A 3 8.18 -32.73 -14.33
C LYS A 3 8.86 -31.53 -13.69
N VAL A 4 8.41 -30.34 -14.04
CA VAL A 4 8.69 -29.13 -13.25
C VAL A 4 8.01 -29.31 -11.90
N VAL A 5 8.76 -29.77 -10.91
CA VAL A 5 8.33 -29.74 -9.52
C VAL A 5 8.44 -28.28 -9.08
N ALA A 6 7.32 -27.58 -9.07
CA ALA A 6 7.25 -26.25 -8.46
C ALA A 6 7.70 -26.40 -7.00
N SER A 7 8.81 -25.76 -6.63
CA SER A 7 9.19 -25.65 -5.23
C SER A 7 8.04 -24.96 -4.49
N PRO A 8 7.69 -25.37 -3.25
CA PRO A 8 6.73 -24.63 -2.47
C PRO A 8 7.25 -23.20 -2.38
N ARG A 9 6.44 -22.22 -2.81
CA ARG A 9 6.81 -20.80 -2.79
C ARG A 9 7.35 -20.47 -1.41
N GLN A 10 8.67 -20.31 -1.32
CA GLN A 10 9.33 -19.93 -0.09
C GLN A 10 8.84 -18.51 0.20
N ILE A 11 8.06 -18.34 1.26
CA ILE A 11 7.63 -17.02 1.71
C ILE A 11 8.93 -16.23 1.91
N GLN A 12 9.01 -15.03 1.33
CA GLN A 12 10.20 -14.21 1.45
C GLN A 12 10.50 -14.03 2.95
N PRO A 13 11.77 -14.15 3.37
CA PRO A 13 12.13 -13.92 4.77
C PRO A 13 11.68 -12.51 5.18
N PRO A 14 11.33 -12.29 6.46
CA PRO A 14 10.89 -10.99 6.90
C PRO A 14 11.91 -9.91 6.56
N THR A 15 11.41 -8.77 6.09
CA THR A 15 12.23 -7.66 5.59
C THR A 15 13.11 -7.10 6.72
N TYR A 16 12.64 -7.18 7.98
CA TYR A 16 13.38 -6.76 9.17
C TYR A 16 13.26 -7.75 10.33
N GLY A 17 14.37 -8.38 10.70
CA GLY A 17 14.47 -9.25 11.88
C GLY A 17 13.70 -10.57 11.75
N ASN A 18 13.19 -11.10 12.86
CA ASN A 18 12.49 -12.39 12.92
C ASN A 18 10.96 -12.28 13.00
N LEU A 19 10.40 -11.08 12.76
CA LEU A 19 8.97 -10.81 12.85
C LEU A 19 8.39 -10.53 11.47
N ILE A 20 7.23 -11.12 11.16
CA ILE A 20 6.48 -10.82 9.94
C ILE A 20 5.58 -9.61 10.20
N THR A 21 5.67 -8.60 9.35
CA THR A 21 4.86 -7.37 9.44
C THR A 21 3.74 -7.37 8.40
N ILE A 22 2.50 -7.13 8.86
CA ILE A 22 1.30 -7.16 8.01
C ILE A 22 0.52 -5.86 8.15
N LEU A 23 0.23 -5.21 7.03
CA LEU A 23 -0.70 -4.10 6.93
C LEU A 23 -1.99 -4.55 6.24
N SER A 24 -3.13 -4.40 6.92
CA SER A 24 -4.45 -4.70 6.36
C SER A 24 -5.32 -3.44 6.33
N ILE A 25 -5.94 -3.18 5.18
CA ILE A 25 -6.73 -1.96 4.94
C ILE A 25 -8.15 -2.32 4.54
N ASP A 26 -9.11 -1.92 5.36
CA ASP A 26 -10.52 -2.17 5.12
C ASP A 26 -11.09 -1.38 3.94
N GLY A 27 -12.18 -1.90 3.37
CA GLY A 27 -12.98 -1.18 2.38
C GLY A 27 -13.84 -0.08 3.00
N GLY A 28 -14.41 0.79 2.17
CA GLY A 28 -15.28 1.85 2.69
C GLY A 28 -15.79 2.89 1.69
N GLY A 29 -15.64 2.66 0.39
CA GLY A 29 -15.97 3.65 -0.64
C GLY A 29 -15.14 4.92 -0.44
N ILE A 30 -15.81 6.07 -0.42
CA ILE A 30 -15.19 7.38 -0.14
C ILE A 30 -14.47 7.47 1.21
N ARG A 31 -14.86 6.64 2.18
CA ARG A 31 -14.25 6.64 3.52
C ARG A 31 -12.79 6.15 3.53
N GLY A 32 -12.25 5.71 2.40
CA GLY A 32 -10.82 5.44 2.20
C GLY A 32 -9.90 6.61 2.59
N ILE A 33 -10.43 7.83 2.61
CA ILE A 33 -9.69 8.99 3.11
C ILE A 33 -9.26 8.86 4.58
N ILE A 34 -9.98 8.09 5.40
CA ILE A 34 -9.65 7.85 6.80
C ILE A 34 -8.35 7.02 6.91
N PRO A 35 -8.28 5.78 6.40
CA PRO A 35 -7.02 5.03 6.43
C PRO A 35 -5.92 5.74 5.65
N ALA A 36 -6.20 6.42 4.53
CA ALA A 36 -5.19 7.20 3.81
C ALA A 36 -4.53 8.29 4.69
N THR A 37 -5.30 8.95 5.55
CA THR A 37 -4.77 9.95 6.49
C THR A 37 -3.87 9.31 7.55
N ILE A 38 -4.27 8.16 8.09
CA ILE A 38 -3.46 7.40 9.07
C ILE A 38 -2.15 6.94 8.43
N LEU A 39 -2.22 6.39 7.22
CA LEU A 39 -1.06 5.90 6.47
C LEU A 39 -0.11 7.03 6.09
N THR A 40 -0.63 8.20 5.74
CA THR A 40 0.19 9.40 5.48
C THR A 40 1.02 9.77 6.70
N TYR A 41 0.40 9.78 7.89
CA TYR A 41 1.10 10.08 9.14
C TYR A 41 2.10 8.98 9.51
N LEU A 42 1.73 7.71 9.36
CA LEU A 42 2.64 6.60 9.63
C LEU A 42 3.89 6.67 8.73
N GLU A 43 3.70 6.89 7.43
CA GLU A 43 4.82 7.00 6.49
C GLU A 43 5.71 8.22 6.78
N SER A 44 5.13 9.35 7.21
CA SER A 44 5.94 10.53 7.58
C SER A 44 6.78 10.27 8.83
N GLN A 45 6.26 9.54 9.82
CA GLN A 45 7.04 9.16 11.00
C GLN A 45 8.17 8.18 10.65
N LEU A 46 7.95 7.25 9.71
CA LEU A 46 9.01 6.38 9.21
C LEU A 46 10.07 7.17 8.43
N GLN A 47 9.66 8.17 7.65
CA GLN A 47 10.59 9.06 6.94
C GLN A 47 11.44 9.93 7.88
N GLU A 48 10.87 10.39 9.00
CA GLU A 48 11.62 11.10 10.05
C GLU A 48 12.72 10.23 10.68
N LEU A 49 12.52 8.91 10.75
CA LEU A 49 13.46 7.97 11.35
C LEU A 49 14.49 7.44 10.34
N ASP A 50 14.06 7.06 9.14
CA ASP A 50 14.84 6.29 8.19
C ASP A 50 15.12 7.02 6.85
N GLY A 51 14.60 8.23 6.70
CA GLY A 51 14.85 9.13 5.57
C GLY A 51 13.66 9.33 4.62
N GLU A 52 13.68 10.43 3.87
CA GLU A 52 12.59 10.89 2.98
C GLU A 52 12.14 9.87 1.91
N ASP A 53 13.03 8.96 1.52
CA ASP A 53 12.74 7.92 0.53
C ASP A 53 12.05 6.68 1.10
N ALA A 54 11.91 6.58 2.43
CA ALA A 54 11.21 5.50 3.10
C ALA A 54 9.74 5.45 2.67
N ARG A 55 9.25 4.24 2.40
CA ARG A 55 7.86 3.95 1.98
C ARG A 55 7.29 2.83 2.80
N LEU A 56 5.97 2.79 2.97
CA LEU A 56 5.30 1.70 3.71
C LEU A 56 5.67 0.30 3.19
N ALA A 57 5.86 0.14 1.88
CA ALA A 57 6.25 -1.13 1.27
C ALA A 57 7.65 -1.63 1.69
N ASP A 58 8.49 -0.77 2.27
CA ASP A 58 9.81 -1.17 2.79
C ASP A 58 9.68 -1.88 4.14
N PHE A 59 8.61 -1.61 4.90
CA PHE A 59 8.47 -2.07 6.28
C PHE A 59 7.47 -3.21 6.45
N PHE A 60 6.59 -3.43 5.46
CA PHE A 60 5.53 -4.43 5.52
C PHE A 60 5.79 -5.57 4.53
N ASP A 61 5.99 -6.78 5.05
CA ASP A 61 6.15 -8.00 4.25
C ASP A 61 4.87 -8.33 3.45
N VAL A 62 3.71 -7.99 4.03
CA VAL A 62 2.40 -8.18 3.40
C VAL A 62 1.57 -6.90 3.55
N ILE A 63 1.08 -6.41 2.42
CA ILE A 63 0.05 -5.36 2.38
C ILE A 63 -1.18 -5.93 1.70
N ALA A 64 -2.31 -5.91 2.40
CA ALA A 64 -3.59 -6.40 1.92
C ALA A 64 -4.67 -5.34 2.07
N GLY A 65 -5.66 -5.37 1.18
CA GLY A 65 -6.80 -4.49 1.28
C GLY A 65 -7.99 -4.94 0.45
N THR A 66 -9.19 -4.59 0.90
CA THR A 66 -10.45 -4.94 0.21
C THR A 66 -11.14 -3.69 -0.34
N SER A 67 -11.67 -3.76 -1.57
CA SER A 67 -12.36 -2.63 -2.23
C SER A 67 -11.45 -1.38 -2.28
N THR A 68 -11.90 -0.25 -1.75
CA THR A 68 -11.08 0.96 -1.54
C THR A 68 -9.73 0.67 -0.90
N GLY A 69 -9.67 -0.20 0.12
CA GLY A 69 -8.40 -0.62 0.72
C GLY A 69 -7.50 -1.35 -0.26
N GLY A 70 -8.07 -2.14 -1.17
CA GLY A 70 -7.31 -2.81 -2.24
C GLY A 70 -6.76 -1.85 -3.29
N LEU A 71 -7.51 -0.79 -3.62
CA LEU A 71 -7.00 0.30 -4.46
C LEU A 71 -5.81 1.00 -3.79
N ILE A 72 -5.92 1.30 -2.50
CA ILE A 72 -4.83 1.86 -1.70
C ILE A 72 -3.62 0.92 -1.69
N THR A 73 -3.82 -0.37 -1.45
CA THR A 73 -2.76 -1.39 -1.51
C THR A 73 -2.05 -1.37 -2.87
N ALA A 74 -2.80 -1.31 -3.97
CA ALA A 74 -2.22 -1.27 -5.32
C ALA A 74 -1.38 -0.01 -5.54
N MET A 75 -1.85 1.17 -5.09
CA MET A 75 -1.09 2.42 -5.19
C MET A 75 0.23 2.36 -4.40
N LEU A 76 0.22 1.77 -3.21
CA LEU A 76 1.39 1.66 -2.33
C LEU A 76 2.40 0.59 -2.75
N THR A 77 2.05 -0.33 -3.65
CA THR A 77 2.88 -1.51 -3.96
C THR A 77 3.21 -1.66 -5.44
N ALA A 78 2.46 -1.02 -6.35
CA ALA A 78 2.80 -1.02 -7.77
C ALA A 78 4.16 -0.36 -8.00
N PRO A 79 5.12 -1.03 -8.66
CA PRO A 79 6.44 -0.48 -8.89
C PRO A 79 6.43 0.58 -10.01
N ASN A 80 7.23 1.63 -9.84
CA ASN A 80 7.60 2.57 -10.89
C ASN A 80 8.85 2.07 -11.65
N GLU A 81 9.37 2.88 -12.57
CA GLU A 81 10.56 2.55 -13.39
C GLU A 81 11.83 2.27 -12.58
N ASN A 82 11.91 2.79 -11.35
CA ASN A 82 13.02 2.58 -10.42
C ASN A 82 12.75 1.44 -9.42
N ASN A 83 11.72 0.62 -9.65
CA ASN A 83 11.29 -0.46 -8.77
C ASN A 83 10.96 0.01 -7.33
N ARG A 84 10.44 1.24 -7.20
CA ARG A 84 9.91 1.82 -5.96
C ARG A 84 8.39 1.95 -6.05
N PRO A 85 7.65 2.04 -4.93
CA PRO A 85 6.23 2.35 -4.96
C PRO A 85 5.91 3.56 -5.83
N LEU A 86 4.92 3.42 -6.71
CA LEU A 86 4.49 4.48 -7.63
C LEU A 86 3.91 5.69 -6.89
N PHE A 87 3.26 5.45 -5.75
CA PHE A 87 2.69 6.50 -4.90
C PHE A 87 3.29 6.45 -3.49
N ALA A 88 3.51 7.63 -2.90
CA ALA A 88 3.69 7.76 -1.46
C ALA A 88 2.32 7.79 -0.77
N ALA A 89 2.28 7.51 0.53
CA ALA A 89 1.04 7.46 1.29
C ALA A 89 0.27 8.81 1.25
N LYS A 90 1.01 9.93 1.23
CA LYS A 90 0.43 11.28 1.10
C LYS A 90 -0.34 11.50 -0.21
N ASP A 91 0.03 10.79 -1.28
CA ASP A 91 -0.59 10.95 -2.59
C ASP A 91 -1.98 10.30 -2.66
N ILE A 92 -2.23 9.29 -1.82
CA ILE A 92 -3.54 8.61 -1.74
C ILE A 92 -4.63 9.58 -1.28
N LYS A 93 -4.33 10.43 -0.28
CA LYS A 93 -5.28 11.43 0.20
C LYS A 93 -5.66 12.39 -0.93
N ASN A 94 -4.67 12.86 -1.69
CA ASN A 94 -4.88 13.75 -2.82
C ASN A 94 -5.71 13.06 -3.92
N PHE A 95 -5.40 11.80 -4.22
CA PHE A 95 -6.16 10.99 -5.17
C PHE A 95 -7.65 10.95 -4.80
N TYR A 96 -8.01 10.69 -3.54
CA TYR A 96 -9.43 10.71 -3.14
C TYR A 96 -10.03 12.10 -3.24
N LEU A 97 -9.34 13.17 -2.83
CA LEU A 97 -9.89 14.52 -2.93
C LEU A 97 -10.18 14.93 -4.39
N GLU A 98 -9.30 14.54 -5.32
CA GLU A 98 -9.42 14.90 -6.73
C GLU A 98 -10.44 14.01 -7.49
N HIS A 99 -10.36 12.69 -7.31
CA HIS A 99 -11.09 11.76 -8.16
C HIS A 99 -12.44 11.33 -7.59
N SER A 100 -12.70 11.52 -6.29
CA SER A 100 -13.95 11.06 -5.68
C SER A 100 -15.22 11.61 -6.30
N PRO A 101 -15.31 12.89 -6.73
CA PRO A 101 -16.51 13.38 -7.42
C PRO A 101 -16.80 12.67 -8.75
N LYS A 102 -15.76 12.13 -9.41
CA LYS A 102 -15.88 11.36 -10.66
C LYS A 102 -16.18 9.88 -10.41
N ILE A 103 -15.60 9.31 -9.35
CA ILE A 103 -15.80 7.91 -8.95
C ILE A 103 -17.17 7.71 -8.29
N PHE A 104 -17.60 8.69 -7.49
CA PHE A 104 -18.87 8.70 -6.75
C PHE A 104 -19.71 9.92 -7.16
N PRO A 105 -20.17 10.00 -8.43
CA PRO A 105 -20.98 11.12 -8.88
C PRO A 105 -22.28 11.20 -8.07
N GLN A 106 -22.66 12.41 -7.69
CA GLN A 106 -23.97 12.66 -7.09
C GLN A 106 -24.97 12.91 -8.22
N GLU A 107 -25.93 12.01 -8.39
CA GLU A 107 -27.10 12.28 -9.22
C GLU A 107 -27.94 13.37 -8.52
N ARG A 108 -28.24 14.45 -9.24
CA ARG A 108 -29.10 15.54 -8.77
C ARG A 108 -30.55 15.27 -9.12
#